data_AF-A0A140H4G8-F1
#
_entry.id   AF-A0A140H4G8-F1
#
_cell.length_a   1.000
_cell.length_b   1.000
_cell.length_c   1.000
_cell.angle_alpha   90.00
_cell.angle_beta   90.00
_cell.angle_gamma   90.00
#
_symmetry.space_group_name_H-M   'P 1'
#
loop_
_entity.id
_entity.type
_entity.pdbx_description
1 polymer ?
#
loop_
_entity_poly.entity_id
_entity_poly.type
_entity_poly.pdbx_seq_one_letter_code
_entity_poly.pdbx_strand_id
1 'polypeptide(L)'
;LIIISIPKTGPASLVRYSSPAIVLTVGKQLFHASYGVSGSLAHRSLTLALTALFILQCCNFLVLTRLDANDLAKKNIFQASDHMIYKAYRVICLIFNVRGIGTPWQSKHLCGFPRFYQRGKGRGPTPIRFILRQSLIVAWQCLLLDIIYTTSLSTPKEDTLKLFGEATEYMYLDANVEQWTGRFIAGIIAWIIPGRVSIDLPYRVLSIISVLTGFSSPQQWPPLFGSILDAYTIRGFWSTFWHSYCRWALTSISNFICRDFLRLPRPSIVERYLNIALVFLGSAIVHMAIDSFCWGPPMKAKLPTLSFFGSFVVGIIMEDMIQALCRRITG
;
A
#
# COMPACT_ATOMS: atom_id res chain seq x y z
N LEU A 1 17.79 14.44 -5.78
CA LEU A 1 19.02 14.95 -6.45
C LEU A 1 19.63 13.91 -7.40
N ILE A 2 19.95 12.69 -6.96
CA ILE A 2 20.51 11.62 -7.82
C ILE A 2 19.73 11.43 -9.13
N ILE A 3 18.39 11.34 -9.07
CA ILE A 3 17.53 11.17 -10.26
C ILE A 3 17.72 12.30 -11.29
N ILE A 4 17.96 13.53 -10.83
CA ILE A 4 18.03 14.73 -11.67
C ILE A 4 19.45 14.93 -12.21
N SER A 5 20.46 14.70 -11.38
CA SER A 5 21.85 15.08 -11.67
C SER A 5 22.70 13.95 -12.25
N ILE A 6 22.31 12.68 -12.06
CA ILE A 6 23.12 11.54 -12.48
C ILE A 6 22.43 10.82 -13.66
N PRO A 7 23.07 10.68 -14.82
CA PRO A 7 22.53 9.96 -15.97
C PRO A 7 22.50 8.44 -15.73
N LYS A 8 21.71 7.72 -16.53
CA LYS A 8 21.56 6.25 -16.41
C LYS A 8 22.76 5.46 -16.94
N THR A 9 23.55 6.07 -17.82
CA THR A 9 24.66 5.44 -18.54
C THR A 9 25.97 6.15 -18.21
N GLY A 10 27.09 5.43 -18.33
CA GLY A 10 28.42 5.94 -18.03
C GLY A 10 28.87 5.67 -16.58
N PRO A 11 30.12 6.02 -16.24
CA PRO A 11 30.74 5.66 -14.95
C PRO A 11 30.01 6.27 -13.74
N ALA A 12 29.43 7.46 -13.88
CA ALA A 12 28.65 8.11 -12.82
C ALA A 12 27.36 7.34 -12.45
N SER A 13 26.87 6.46 -13.34
CA SER A 13 25.66 5.66 -13.08
C SER A 13 25.85 4.65 -11.94
N LEU A 14 27.09 4.28 -11.59
CA LEU A 14 27.39 3.40 -10.45
C LEU A 14 26.80 3.93 -9.14
N VAL A 15 26.75 5.25 -8.96
CA VAL A 15 26.14 5.90 -7.79
C VAL A 15 24.64 5.60 -7.69
N ARG A 16 23.95 5.41 -8.83
CA ARG A 16 22.53 5.00 -8.83
C ARG A 16 22.35 3.58 -8.34
N TYR A 17 23.26 2.67 -8.67
CA TYR A 17 23.19 1.27 -8.27
C TYR A 17 23.67 1.02 -6.84
N SER A 18 24.53 1.90 -6.29
CA SER A 18 24.93 1.86 -4.88
C SER A 18 23.97 2.62 -3.95
N SER A 19 23.19 3.56 -4.48
CA SER A 19 22.19 4.33 -3.71
C SER A 19 21.15 3.50 -2.93
N PRO A 20 20.70 2.30 -3.37
CA PRO A 20 19.79 1.48 -2.58
C PRO A 20 20.42 1.03 -1.26
N ALA A 21 21.72 0.75 -1.22
CA ALA A 21 22.40 0.42 0.03
C ALA A 21 22.32 1.59 1.02
N ILE A 22 22.52 2.82 0.53
CA ILE A 22 22.37 4.04 1.34
C ILE A 22 20.92 4.19 1.82
N VAL A 23 19.95 4.06 0.92
CA VAL A 23 18.52 4.17 1.24
C VAL A 23 18.11 3.12 2.27
N LEU A 24 18.60 1.89 2.16
CA LEU A 24 18.33 0.83 3.12
C LEU A 24 19.01 1.06 4.47
N THR A 25 20.25 1.54 4.50
CA THR A 25 20.95 1.86 5.74
C THR A 25 20.30 3.03 6.47
N VAL A 26 19.98 4.12 5.75
CA VAL A 26 19.23 5.26 6.31
C VAL A 26 17.84 4.80 6.76
N GLY A 27 17.18 3.98 5.94
CA GLY A 27 15.91 3.36 6.28
C GLY A 27 15.96 2.59 7.60
N LYS A 28 16.95 1.72 7.77
CA LYS A 28 17.18 0.96 9.01
C LYS A 28 17.40 1.91 10.20
N GLN A 29 18.20 2.96 10.04
CA GLN A 29 18.40 3.95 11.10
C GLN A 29 17.11 4.69 11.46
N LEU A 30 16.30 5.08 10.48
CA LEU A 30 14.99 5.70 10.71
C LEU A 30 14.04 4.74 11.42
N PHE A 31 14.06 3.45 11.07
CA PHE A 31 13.29 2.41 11.76
C PHE A 31 13.68 2.31 13.25
N HIS A 32 14.99 2.29 13.56
CA HIS A 32 15.48 2.29 14.94
C HIS A 32 15.15 3.60 15.68
N ALA A 33 15.34 4.75 15.04
CA ALA A 33 15.05 6.05 15.63
C ALA A 33 13.56 6.21 15.95
N SER A 34 12.68 5.68 15.09
CA SER A 34 11.23 5.71 15.29
C SER A 34 10.78 5.07 16.59
N TYR A 35 11.53 4.09 17.11
CA TYR A 35 11.26 3.45 18.40
C TYR A 35 11.38 4.45 19.58
N GLY A 36 12.30 5.41 19.48
CA GLY A 36 12.55 6.42 20.52
C GLY A 36 11.70 7.69 20.43
N VAL A 37 11.00 7.91 19.31
CA VAL A 37 10.27 9.17 19.05
C VAL A 37 8.91 9.24 19.74
N SER A 38 8.20 8.11 19.91
CA SER A 38 6.87 8.12 20.51
C SER A 38 6.54 6.83 21.24
N GLY A 39 5.93 6.96 22.43
CA GLY A 39 5.34 5.85 23.16
C GLY A 39 4.13 5.23 22.45
N SER A 40 3.49 5.93 21.51
CA SER A 40 2.29 5.45 20.81
C SER A 40 2.63 4.46 19.69
N LEU A 41 2.06 3.26 19.77
CA LEU A 41 2.17 2.22 18.75
C LEU A 41 1.63 2.69 17.38
N ALA A 42 0.53 3.44 17.37
CA ALA A 42 -0.06 3.95 16.13
C ALA A 42 0.88 4.92 15.41
N HIS A 43 1.54 5.80 16.16
CA HIS A 43 2.53 6.72 15.60
C HIS A 43 3.75 5.96 15.05
N ARG A 44 4.27 4.97 15.80
CA ARG A 44 5.37 4.13 15.32
C ARG A 44 5.00 3.41 14.02
N SER A 45 3.86 2.73 13.98
CA SER A 45 3.39 2.00 12.80
C SER A 45 3.26 2.91 11.57
N LEU A 46 2.70 4.11 11.74
CA LEU A 46 2.59 5.09 10.66
C LEU A 46 3.95 5.54 10.14
N THR A 47 4.88 5.92 11.03
CA THR A 47 6.22 6.37 10.65
C THR A 47 7.00 5.27 9.92
N LEU A 48 6.91 4.04 10.40
CA LEU A 48 7.52 2.88 9.76
C LEU A 48 6.91 2.60 8.38
N ALA A 49 5.58 2.66 8.25
CA ALA A 49 4.89 2.48 6.98
C ALA A 49 5.28 3.55 5.94
N LEU A 50 5.33 4.83 6.34
CA LEU A 50 5.78 5.92 5.47
C LEU A 50 7.24 5.74 5.04
N THR A 51 8.10 5.32 5.96
CA THR A 51 9.52 5.04 5.67
C THR A 51 9.65 3.88 4.70
N ALA A 52 8.90 2.79 4.89
CA ALA A 52 8.89 1.64 3.98
C ALA A 52 8.42 2.05 2.56
N LEU A 53 7.35 2.85 2.45
CA LEU A 53 6.87 3.37 1.18
C LEU A 53 7.91 4.26 0.48
N PHE A 54 8.60 5.12 1.24
CA PHE A 54 9.66 5.97 0.72
C PHE A 54 10.83 5.15 0.18
N ILE A 55 11.30 4.14 0.92
CA ILE A 55 12.36 3.23 0.50
C ILE A 55 11.96 2.50 -0.78
N LEU A 56 10.77 1.89 -0.81
CA LEU A 56 10.25 1.18 -1.97
C LEU A 56 10.22 2.07 -3.21
N GLN A 57 9.75 3.31 -3.06
CA GLN A 57 9.64 4.22 -4.18
C GLN A 57 11.01 4.72 -4.68
N CYS A 58 11.95 4.99 -3.76
CA CYS A 58 13.32 5.35 -4.14
C CYS A 58 13.99 4.22 -4.92
N CYS A 59 13.89 2.98 -4.43
CA CYS A 59 14.41 1.79 -5.12
C CYS A 59 13.73 1.60 -6.49
N ASN A 60 12.41 1.79 -6.57
CA ASN A 60 11.65 1.72 -7.80
C ASN A 60 12.16 2.71 -8.85
N PHE A 61 12.45 3.96 -8.46
CA PHE A 61 12.91 5.00 -9.39
C PHE A 61 14.37 4.84 -9.81
N LEU A 62 15.24 4.49 -8.87
CA LEU A 62 16.68 4.45 -9.11
C LEU A 62 17.12 3.17 -9.81
N VAL A 63 16.58 2.02 -9.40
CA VAL A 63 17.06 0.69 -9.83
C VAL A 63 16.20 0.07 -10.92
N LEU A 64 14.87 0.12 -10.74
CA LEU A 64 13.95 -0.66 -11.56
C LEU A 64 13.49 0.10 -12.80
N THR A 65 12.81 1.23 -12.59
CA THR A 65 12.36 2.10 -13.69
C THR A 65 13.50 2.94 -14.27
N ARG A 66 14.59 3.10 -13.51
CA ARG A 66 15.81 3.83 -13.87
C ARG A 66 15.48 5.20 -14.44
N LEU A 67 14.66 5.99 -13.77
CA LEU A 67 14.26 7.31 -14.27
C LEU A 67 15.42 8.30 -14.22
N ASP A 68 15.59 9.12 -15.25
CA ASP A 68 16.48 10.27 -15.25
C ASP A 68 15.74 11.57 -15.57
N ALA A 69 16.47 12.70 -15.54
CA ALA A 69 15.89 14.00 -15.82
C ALA A 69 15.24 14.09 -17.22
N ASN A 70 15.80 13.40 -18.22
CA ASN A 70 15.29 13.44 -19.58
C ASN A 70 13.98 12.65 -19.70
N ASP A 71 13.86 11.49 -19.03
CA ASP A 71 12.58 10.77 -19.01
C ASP A 71 11.49 11.57 -18.30
N LEU A 72 11.84 12.18 -17.17
CA LEU A 72 10.88 12.97 -16.38
C LEU A 72 10.40 14.18 -17.19
N ALA A 73 11.29 14.80 -17.98
CA ALA A 73 10.91 15.83 -18.93
C ALA A 73 10.00 15.28 -20.05
N LYS A 74 10.35 14.15 -20.68
CA LYS A 74 9.52 13.48 -21.70
C LYS A 74 8.15 13.06 -21.18
N LYS A 75 8.05 12.76 -19.89
CA LYS A 75 6.80 12.35 -19.21
C LYS A 75 6.04 13.54 -18.62
N ASN A 76 6.43 14.77 -18.97
CA ASN A 76 5.78 16.03 -18.55
C ASN A 76 5.73 16.21 -17.02
N ILE A 77 6.71 15.69 -16.28
CA ILE A 77 6.81 15.91 -14.83
C ILE A 77 7.33 17.33 -14.55
N PHE A 78 8.30 17.78 -15.34
CA PHE A 78 8.85 19.14 -15.35
C PHE A 78 9.40 19.45 -16.77
N GLN A 79 9.76 20.69 -17.06
CA GLN A 79 10.42 21.07 -18.31
C GLN A 79 11.95 20.99 -18.19
N ALA A 80 12.63 20.70 -19.30
CA ALA A 80 14.10 20.64 -19.32
C ALA A 80 14.74 22.00 -18.97
N SER A 81 14.07 23.11 -19.28
CA SER A 81 14.45 24.48 -18.96
C SER A 81 14.25 24.87 -17.49
N ASP A 82 13.50 24.08 -16.70
CA ASP A 82 13.18 24.45 -15.32
C ASP A 82 14.42 24.53 -14.43
N HIS A 83 14.39 25.45 -13.47
CA HIS A 83 15.44 25.58 -12.45
C HIS A 83 15.58 24.30 -11.60
N MET A 84 16.79 24.05 -11.10
CA MET A 84 17.12 22.85 -10.32
C MET A 84 16.22 22.68 -9.09
N ILE A 85 15.87 23.78 -8.41
CA ILE A 85 15.00 23.77 -7.23
C ILE A 85 13.60 23.28 -7.59
N TYR A 86 13.03 23.77 -8.70
CA TYR A 86 11.72 23.33 -9.17
C TYR A 86 11.72 21.85 -9.59
N LYS A 87 12.77 21.41 -10.28
CA LYS A 87 12.96 19.99 -10.61
C LYS A 87 13.03 19.13 -9.35
N ALA A 88 13.79 19.56 -8.34
CA ALA A 88 13.90 18.87 -7.06
C ALA A 88 12.54 18.77 -6.36
N TYR A 89 11.79 19.87 -6.30
CA TYR A 89 10.44 19.92 -5.76
C TYR A 89 9.50 18.93 -6.47
N ARG A 90 9.47 18.93 -7.81
CA ARG A 90 8.61 18.01 -8.59
C ARG A 90 8.98 16.55 -8.39
N VAL A 91 10.26 16.23 -8.26
CA VAL A 91 10.73 14.86 -7.95
C VAL A 91 10.32 14.45 -6.55
N ILE A 92 10.43 15.34 -5.56
CA ILE A 92 9.97 15.06 -4.18
C ILE A 92 8.46 14.77 -4.20
N CYS A 93 7.65 15.61 -4.86
CA CYS A 93 6.23 15.36 -5.02
C CYS A 93 5.93 14.02 -5.71
N LEU A 94 6.73 13.63 -6.71
CA LEU A 94 6.58 12.35 -7.39
C LEU A 94 6.92 11.15 -6.49
N ILE A 95 7.92 11.27 -5.61
CA ILE A 95 8.27 10.22 -4.63
C ILE A 95 7.12 10.01 -3.64
N PHE A 96 6.50 11.07 -3.14
CA PHE A 96 5.35 10.94 -2.24
C PHE A 96 4.04 10.58 -2.97
N ASN A 97 3.98 10.76 -4.29
CA ASN A 97 2.88 10.30 -5.13
C ASN A 97 3.00 8.80 -5.47
N VAL A 98 2.95 7.95 -4.44
CA VAL A 98 3.13 6.49 -4.54
C VAL A 98 2.09 5.79 -5.42
N ARG A 99 0.94 6.44 -5.69
CA ARG A 99 -0.11 5.95 -6.60
C ARG A 99 0.00 6.50 -8.04
N GLY A 100 0.98 7.35 -8.30
CA GLY A 100 1.24 7.95 -9.61
C GLY A 100 0.11 8.86 -10.12
N ILE A 101 -0.68 9.48 -9.23
CA ILE A 101 -1.84 10.31 -9.59
C ILE A 101 -1.44 11.43 -10.54
N GLY A 102 -2.13 11.55 -11.68
CA GLY A 102 -1.85 12.57 -12.70
C GLY A 102 -0.54 12.33 -13.47
N THR A 103 0.02 11.12 -13.42
CA THR A 103 1.25 10.75 -14.14
C THR A 103 1.02 9.54 -15.04
N PRO A 104 1.93 9.25 -15.99
CA PRO A 104 1.84 8.04 -16.83
C PRO A 104 1.89 6.71 -16.06
N TRP A 105 2.28 6.74 -14.78
CA TRP A 105 2.35 5.57 -13.90
C TRP A 105 1.16 5.45 -12.95
N GLN A 106 0.08 6.20 -13.20
CA GLN A 106 -1.13 6.14 -12.40
C GLN A 106 -1.66 4.70 -12.31
N SER A 107 -1.97 4.24 -11.09
CA SER A 107 -2.60 2.94 -10.87
C SER A 107 -3.89 2.81 -11.69
N LYS A 108 -4.07 1.68 -12.39
CA LYS A 108 -5.17 1.49 -13.37
C LYS A 108 -6.56 1.49 -12.73
N HIS A 109 -6.71 0.87 -11.56
CA HIS A 109 -8.00 0.66 -10.90
C HIS A 109 -8.20 1.68 -9.77
N LEU A 110 -8.10 2.96 -10.07
CA LEU A 110 -8.42 4.01 -9.10
C LEU A 110 -9.92 4.32 -9.14
N CYS A 111 -10.50 4.40 -7.95
CA CYS A 111 -11.87 4.89 -7.82
C CYS A 111 -11.90 6.39 -8.12
N GLY A 112 -12.84 6.80 -8.97
CA GLY A 112 -13.10 8.21 -9.24
C GLY A 112 -13.72 8.91 -8.04
N PHE A 113 -13.75 10.25 -8.08
CA PHE A 113 -14.52 11.01 -7.10
C PHE A 113 -16.01 10.62 -7.17
N PRO A 114 -16.72 10.58 -6.01
CA PRO A 114 -18.15 10.32 -5.98
C PRO A 114 -18.94 11.14 -7.00
N ARG A 115 -20.01 10.55 -7.57
CA ARG A 115 -20.82 11.16 -8.64
C ARG A 115 -21.33 12.57 -8.30
N PHE A 116 -21.60 12.86 -7.03
CA PHE A 116 -22.07 14.19 -6.60
C PHE A 116 -21.03 15.31 -6.82
N TYR A 117 -19.73 14.99 -6.89
CA TYR A 117 -18.69 15.96 -7.26
C TYR A 117 -18.60 16.19 -8.78
N GLN A 118 -19.20 15.33 -9.60
CA GLN A 118 -19.11 15.37 -11.05
C GLN A 118 -20.26 16.14 -11.71
N ARG A 119 -21.09 16.83 -10.91
CA ARG A 119 -22.38 17.40 -11.34
C ARG A 119 -22.28 18.69 -12.18
N GLY A 120 -21.08 19.10 -12.61
CA GLY A 120 -20.88 20.27 -13.47
C GLY A 120 -19.65 20.13 -14.37
N LYS A 121 -19.77 20.55 -15.64
CA LYS A 121 -18.77 20.52 -16.74
C LYS A 121 -17.31 20.30 -16.30
N GLY A 122 -16.91 19.05 -16.03
CA GLY A 122 -15.53 18.68 -15.66
C GLY A 122 -14.93 19.35 -14.42
N ARG A 123 -15.71 20.12 -13.63
CA ARG A 123 -15.21 20.79 -12.43
C ARG A 123 -15.26 19.82 -11.26
N GLY A 124 -14.08 19.38 -10.82
CA GLY A 124 -13.94 18.53 -9.63
C GLY A 124 -14.31 19.25 -8.32
N PRO A 125 -14.08 18.61 -7.15
CA PRO A 125 -14.42 19.18 -5.85
C PRO A 125 -13.82 20.57 -5.63
N THR A 126 -14.60 21.51 -5.10
CA THR A 126 -14.06 22.78 -4.58
C THR A 126 -13.28 22.52 -3.29
N PRO A 127 -12.19 23.27 -3.01
CA PRO A 127 -11.36 23.07 -1.82
C PRO A 127 -12.18 23.05 -0.52
N ILE A 128 -13.09 24.01 -0.34
CA ILE A 128 -13.92 24.14 0.87
C ILE A 128 -14.82 22.91 1.07
N ARG A 129 -15.53 22.47 0.02
CA ARG A 129 -16.42 21.29 0.11
C ARG A 129 -15.62 19.99 0.28
N PHE A 130 -14.43 19.92 -0.29
CA PHE A 130 -13.52 18.80 -0.09
C PHE A 130 -13.07 18.75 1.37
N ILE A 131 -12.50 19.83 1.90
CA ILE A 131 -11.99 19.92 3.26
C ILE A 131 -13.10 19.59 4.26
N LEU A 132 -14.27 20.24 4.16
CA LEU A 132 -15.39 19.98 5.08
C LEU A 132 -15.76 18.50 5.10
N ARG A 133 -15.87 17.85 3.93
CA ARG A 133 -16.18 16.42 3.85
C ARG A 133 -15.07 15.57 4.44
N GLN A 134 -13.81 15.85 4.13
CA GLN A 134 -12.69 15.09 4.68
C GLN A 134 -12.64 15.21 6.20
N SER A 135 -12.85 16.41 6.75
CA SER A 135 -12.89 16.66 8.20
C SER A 135 -14.02 15.88 8.88
N LEU A 136 -15.22 15.88 8.30
CA LEU A 136 -16.35 15.09 8.83
C LEU A 136 -16.04 13.58 8.82
N ILE A 137 -15.41 13.07 7.76
CA ILE A 137 -15.02 11.66 7.69
C ILE A 137 -13.93 11.34 8.70
N VAL A 138 -12.93 12.20 8.86
CA VAL A 138 -11.86 12.03 9.86
C VAL A 138 -12.46 12.01 11.27
N ALA A 139 -13.37 12.93 11.59
CA ALA A 139 -14.05 12.94 12.89
C ALA A 139 -14.79 11.61 13.16
N TRP A 140 -15.56 11.12 12.17
CA TRP A 140 -16.20 9.81 12.26
C TRP A 140 -15.22 8.65 12.42
N GLN A 141 -14.11 8.67 11.67
CA GLN A 141 -13.07 7.64 11.76
C GLN A 141 -12.39 7.61 13.12
N CYS A 142 -12.11 8.78 13.71
CA CYS A 142 -11.59 8.87 15.08
C CYS A 142 -12.57 8.28 16.09
N LEU A 143 -13.85 8.65 16.02
CA LEU A 143 -14.88 8.10 16.91
C LEU A 143 -15.01 6.59 16.78
N LEU A 144 -15.01 6.08 15.55
CA LEU A 144 -15.08 4.64 15.30
C LEU A 144 -13.86 3.91 15.89
N LEU A 145 -12.65 4.41 15.67
CA LEU A 145 -11.43 3.82 16.24
C LEU A 145 -11.41 3.91 17.77
N ASP A 146 -11.91 4.99 18.35
CA ASP A 146 -12.00 5.18 19.80
C ASP A 146 -12.97 4.19 20.45
N ILE A 147 -14.14 3.97 19.83
CA ILE A 147 -15.10 2.95 20.25
C ILE A 147 -14.46 1.57 20.19
N ILE A 148 -13.85 1.21 19.06
CA ILE A 148 -13.20 -0.11 18.90
C ILE A 148 -12.08 -0.31 19.92
N TYR A 149 -11.25 0.72 20.14
CA TYR A 149 -10.15 0.67 21.09
C TYR A 149 -10.66 0.47 22.51
N THR A 150 -11.68 1.25 22.92
CA THR A 150 -12.28 1.17 24.26
C THR A 150 -12.96 -0.19 24.48
N THR A 151 -13.72 -0.69 23.50
CA THR A 151 -14.33 -2.03 23.56
C THR A 151 -13.26 -3.12 23.65
N SER A 152 -12.17 -3.00 22.90
CA SER A 152 -11.07 -3.96 22.94
C SER A 152 -10.39 -4.00 24.32
N LEU A 153 -10.20 -2.83 24.96
CA LEU A 153 -9.66 -2.76 26.33
C LEU A 153 -10.61 -3.34 27.38
N SER A 154 -11.93 -3.26 27.15
CA SER A 154 -12.93 -3.83 28.06
C SER A 154 -13.12 -5.34 27.92
N THR A 155 -12.50 -5.97 26.91
CA THR A 155 -12.64 -7.41 26.67
C THR A 155 -11.81 -8.19 27.71
N PRO A 156 -12.39 -9.16 28.44
CA PRO A 156 -11.65 -9.96 29.40
C PRO A 156 -10.45 -10.69 28.76
N LYS A 157 -9.35 -10.80 29.50
CA LYS A 157 -8.14 -11.51 29.05
C LYS A 157 -8.41 -12.99 28.80
N GLU A 158 -9.29 -13.60 29.59
CA GLU A 158 -9.69 -15.01 29.48
C GLU A 158 -10.38 -15.29 28.13
N ASP A 159 -11.31 -14.43 27.73
CA ASP A 159 -11.98 -14.54 26.42
C ASP A 159 -11.00 -14.35 25.27
N THR A 160 -10.05 -13.41 25.41
CA THR A 160 -9.01 -13.18 24.41
C THR A 160 -8.10 -14.40 24.25
N LEU A 161 -7.72 -15.05 25.36
CA LEU A 161 -6.90 -16.26 25.35
C LEU A 161 -7.68 -17.48 24.83
N LYS A 162 -8.98 -17.57 25.13
CA LYS A 162 -9.83 -18.66 24.63
C LYS A 162 -10.03 -18.58 23.10
N LEU A 163 -10.13 -17.37 22.57
CA LEU A 163 -10.39 -17.12 21.14
C LEU A 163 -9.12 -17.00 20.29
N PHE A 164 -8.04 -16.44 20.85
CA PHE A 164 -6.79 -16.10 20.15
C PHE A 164 -5.52 -16.55 20.88
N GLY A 165 -5.64 -17.46 21.84
CA GLY A 165 -4.51 -17.97 22.61
C GLY A 165 -3.48 -18.69 21.75
N GLU A 166 -2.25 -18.74 22.25
CA GLU A 166 -1.14 -19.37 21.57
C GLU A 166 -1.46 -20.84 21.25
N ALA A 167 -1.14 -21.28 20.02
CA ALA A 167 -1.44 -22.61 19.45
C ALA A 167 -2.89 -22.83 18.97
N THR A 168 -3.83 -21.91 19.23
CA THR A 168 -5.19 -22.00 18.68
C THR A 168 -5.30 -21.44 17.26
N GLU A 169 -4.25 -20.81 16.72
CA GLU A 169 -4.34 -20.00 15.47
C GLU A 169 -4.64 -20.83 14.22
N TYR A 170 -4.30 -22.13 14.24
CA TYR A 170 -4.44 -23.06 13.12
C TYR A 170 -5.35 -24.26 13.42
N MET A 171 -6.06 -24.25 14.56
CA MET A 171 -7.04 -25.29 14.86
C MET A 171 -8.29 -25.06 14.01
N TYR A 172 -8.35 -25.59 12.79
CA TYR A 172 -9.51 -25.41 11.91
C TYR A 172 -10.57 -26.50 12.09
N LEU A 173 -10.14 -27.75 12.16
CA LEU A 173 -11.02 -28.93 12.23
C LEU A 173 -11.56 -29.14 13.65
N ASP A 174 -10.74 -28.88 14.66
CA ASP A 174 -11.08 -29.10 16.08
C ASP A 174 -11.60 -27.83 16.79
N ALA A 175 -11.87 -26.75 16.03
CA ALA A 175 -12.39 -25.51 16.60
C ALA A 175 -13.88 -25.61 16.90
N ASN A 176 -14.28 -25.16 18.08
CA ASN A 176 -15.70 -25.06 18.45
C ASN A 176 -16.39 -23.87 17.75
N VAL A 177 -17.72 -23.82 17.81
CA VAL A 177 -18.54 -22.77 17.16
C VAL A 177 -18.15 -21.37 17.65
N GLU A 178 -17.90 -21.22 18.94
CA GLU A 178 -17.53 -19.94 19.56
C GLU A 178 -16.19 -19.41 19.04
N GLN A 179 -15.19 -20.28 18.88
CA GLN A 179 -13.90 -19.97 18.28
C GLN A 179 -14.05 -19.59 16.80
N TRP A 180 -14.88 -20.31 16.04
CA TRP A 180 -15.18 -19.96 14.64
C TRP A 180 -15.87 -18.60 14.54
N THR A 181 -16.85 -18.32 15.39
CA THR A 181 -17.53 -17.02 15.45
C THR A 181 -16.57 -15.90 15.83
N GLY A 182 -15.75 -16.09 16.87
CA GLY A 182 -14.75 -15.12 17.28
C GLY A 182 -13.71 -14.83 16.20
N ARG A 183 -13.23 -15.85 15.49
CA ARG A 183 -12.32 -15.69 14.34
C ARG A 183 -12.96 -15.01 13.16
N PHE A 184 -14.23 -15.29 12.85
CA PHE A 184 -14.96 -14.61 11.78
C PHE A 184 -15.14 -13.12 12.12
N ILE A 185 -15.61 -12.81 13.34
CA ILE A 185 -15.79 -11.44 13.79
C ILE A 185 -14.44 -10.70 13.82
N ALA A 186 -13.41 -11.26 14.43
CA ALA A 186 -12.12 -10.60 14.51
C ALA A 186 -11.41 -10.52 13.15
N GLY A 187 -11.39 -11.60 12.39
CA GLY A 187 -10.66 -11.72 11.13
C GLY A 187 -11.32 -10.98 9.96
N ILE A 188 -12.64 -10.86 9.93
CA ILE A 188 -13.35 -10.16 8.85
C ILE A 188 -13.78 -8.77 9.29
N ILE A 189 -14.43 -8.63 10.44
CA ILE A 189 -14.99 -7.34 10.87
C ILE A 189 -13.91 -6.49 11.55
N ALA A 190 -13.22 -7.03 12.54
CA ALA A 190 -12.23 -6.29 13.33
C ALA A 190 -10.88 -6.12 12.63
N TRP A 191 -10.61 -6.83 11.54
CA TRP A 191 -9.43 -6.57 10.72
C TRP A 191 -9.73 -5.61 9.56
N ILE A 192 -10.77 -5.89 8.75
CA ILE A 192 -11.05 -5.09 7.55
C ILE A 192 -11.45 -3.66 7.93
N ILE A 193 -12.34 -3.48 8.90
CA ILE A 193 -12.87 -2.15 9.23
C ILE A 193 -11.80 -1.27 9.90
N PRO A 194 -11.19 -1.66 11.03
CA PRO A 194 -10.21 -0.84 11.72
C PRO A 194 -8.91 -0.73 10.92
N GLY A 195 -8.50 -1.80 10.22
CA GLY A 195 -7.35 -1.77 9.33
C GLY A 195 -7.52 -0.80 8.17
N ARG A 196 -8.68 -0.83 7.48
CA ARG A 196 -9.01 0.15 6.44
C ARG A 196 -9.01 1.57 6.97
N VAL A 197 -9.67 1.81 8.10
CA VAL A 197 -9.80 3.15 8.70
C VAL A 197 -8.44 3.69 9.13
N SER A 198 -7.59 2.84 9.74
CA SER A 198 -6.23 3.21 10.16
C SER A 198 -5.34 3.61 8.99
N ILE A 199 -5.53 3.01 7.82
CA ILE A 199 -4.79 3.36 6.60
C ILE A 199 -5.36 4.63 5.93
N ASP A 200 -6.69 4.79 5.95
CA ASP A 200 -7.40 5.90 5.31
C ASP A 200 -7.29 7.21 6.11
N LEU A 201 -7.22 7.15 7.43
CA LEU A 201 -7.20 8.33 8.30
C LEU A 201 -5.97 9.24 8.06
N PRO A 202 -4.72 8.74 8.07
CA PRO A 202 -3.55 9.57 7.76
C PRO A 202 -3.63 10.17 6.35
N TYR A 203 -4.14 9.42 5.39
CA TYR A 203 -4.33 9.89 4.02
C TYR A 203 -5.28 11.10 3.96
N ARG A 204 -6.40 11.04 4.68
CA ARG A 204 -7.36 12.16 4.73
C ARG A 204 -6.80 13.37 5.45
N VAL A 205 -6.14 13.17 6.59
CA VAL A 205 -5.49 14.26 7.34
C VAL A 205 -4.46 14.97 6.46
N LEU A 206 -3.59 14.21 5.78
CA LEU A 206 -2.62 14.77 4.83
C LEU A 206 -3.31 15.50 3.67
N SER A 207 -4.43 14.98 3.17
CA SER A 207 -5.20 15.65 2.10
C SER A 207 -5.77 16.99 2.56
N ILE A 208 -6.26 17.08 3.80
CA ILE A 208 -6.80 18.31 4.38
C ILE A 208 -5.69 19.35 4.49
N ILE A 209 -4.57 18.99 5.12
CA ILE A 209 -3.42 19.87 5.33
C ILE A 209 -2.88 20.36 3.97
N SER A 210 -2.73 19.45 3.01
CA SER A 210 -2.15 19.77 1.70
C SER A 210 -3.07 20.65 0.83
N VAL A 211 -4.39 20.54 0.99
CA VAL A 211 -5.34 21.41 0.28
C VAL A 211 -5.49 22.76 0.98
N LEU A 212 -5.51 22.80 2.33
CA LEU A 212 -5.57 24.03 3.12
C LEU A 212 -4.36 24.94 2.87
N THR A 213 -3.17 24.35 2.79
CA THR A 213 -1.92 25.08 2.53
C THR A 213 -1.72 25.47 1.07
N GLY A 214 -2.64 25.05 0.17
CA GLY A 214 -2.51 25.28 -1.26
C GLY A 214 -1.42 24.43 -1.95
N PHE A 215 -0.81 23.47 -1.24
CA PHE A 215 0.23 22.60 -1.79
C PHE A 215 -0.28 21.68 -2.92
N SER A 216 -1.55 21.29 -2.84
CA SER A 216 -2.17 20.39 -3.81
C SER A 216 -3.65 20.69 -4.00
N SER A 217 -4.20 20.33 -5.15
CA SER A 217 -5.62 20.45 -5.43
C SER A 217 -6.39 19.21 -4.93
N PRO A 218 -7.69 19.34 -4.63
CA PRO A 218 -8.54 18.21 -4.26
C PRO A 218 -8.46 17.03 -5.25
N GLN A 219 -8.27 17.29 -6.54
CA GLN A 219 -8.21 16.27 -7.59
C GLN A 219 -6.99 15.35 -7.48
N GLN A 220 -5.92 15.80 -6.81
CA GLN A 220 -4.74 15.00 -6.54
C GLN A 220 -4.95 13.98 -5.42
N TRP A 221 -6.11 14.03 -4.74
CA TRP A 221 -6.45 13.16 -3.61
C TRP A 221 -7.69 12.29 -3.91
N PRO A 222 -7.66 11.42 -4.93
CA PRO A 222 -8.78 10.49 -5.19
C PRO A 222 -8.97 9.51 -4.02
N PRO A 223 -10.18 8.95 -3.82
CA PRO A 223 -10.44 7.97 -2.78
C PRO A 223 -9.36 6.88 -2.69
N LEU A 224 -8.92 6.56 -1.49
CA LEU A 224 -7.84 5.59 -1.28
C LEU A 224 -8.29 4.15 -1.53
N PHE A 225 -9.52 3.85 -1.13
CA PHE A 225 -10.18 2.56 -1.32
C PHE A 225 -11.24 2.67 -2.42
N GLY A 226 -11.43 1.57 -3.14
CA GLY A 226 -12.50 1.42 -4.14
C GLY A 226 -13.86 1.12 -3.53
N SER A 227 -14.81 0.77 -4.40
CA SER A 227 -16.13 0.32 -3.96
C SER A 227 -16.02 -1.08 -3.36
N ILE A 228 -16.63 -1.30 -2.20
CA ILE A 228 -16.72 -2.64 -1.61
C ILE A 228 -17.58 -3.58 -2.46
N LEU A 229 -18.47 -3.02 -3.29
CA LEU A 229 -19.29 -3.79 -4.23
C LEU A 229 -18.45 -4.46 -5.32
N ASP A 230 -17.23 -3.97 -5.58
CA ASP A 230 -16.30 -4.55 -6.55
C ASP A 230 -15.41 -5.65 -5.92
N ALA A 231 -15.62 -5.97 -4.63
CA ALA A 231 -14.82 -6.92 -3.86
C ALA A 231 -15.45 -8.33 -3.76
N TYR A 232 -16.22 -8.74 -4.78
CA TYR A 232 -16.87 -10.06 -4.84
C TYR A 232 -15.93 -11.20 -5.34
N THR A 233 -14.70 -10.86 -5.69
CA THR A 233 -13.61 -11.79 -6.03
C THR A 233 -12.39 -11.45 -5.18
N ILE A 234 -11.54 -12.43 -4.87
CA ILE A 234 -10.25 -12.23 -4.18
C ILE A 234 -9.39 -11.29 -5.02
N ARG A 235 -9.31 -11.51 -6.35
CA ARG A 235 -8.60 -10.61 -7.26
C ARG A 235 -9.22 -9.21 -7.25
N GLY A 236 -10.55 -9.10 -7.26
CA GLY A 236 -11.27 -7.82 -7.17
C GLY A 236 -10.92 -7.07 -5.90
N PHE A 237 -11.04 -7.73 -4.73
CA PHE A 237 -10.70 -7.15 -3.43
C PHE A 237 -9.33 -6.47 -3.44
N TRP A 238 -8.28 -7.17 -3.89
CA TRP A 238 -6.91 -6.63 -3.89
C TRP A 238 -6.60 -5.67 -5.04
N SER A 239 -7.32 -5.75 -6.17
CA SER A 239 -7.04 -4.96 -7.37
C SER A 239 -7.88 -3.69 -7.48
N THR A 240 -9.12 -3.67 -7.00
CA THR A 240 -10.07 -2.55 -7.13
C THR A 240 -10.41 -1.92 -5.78
N PHE A 241 -10.72 -2.73 -4.75
CA PHE A 241 -11.19 -2.22 -3.46
C PHE A 241 -10.06 -1.77 -2.54
N TRP A 242 -9.05 -2.61 -2.30
CA TRP A 242 -7.97 -2.36 -1.34
C TRP A 242 -7.03 -1.24 -1.82
N HIS A 243 -6.33 -0.60 -0.88
CA HIS A 243 -5.43 0.51 -1.19
C HIS A 243 -4.30 0.11 -2.15
N SER A 244 -3.82 1.08 -2.95
CA SER A 244 -2.84 0.83 -4.01
C SER A 244 -1.43 1.40 -3.74
N TYR A 245 -1.11 1.77 -2.49
CA TYR A 245 0.16 2.39 -2.12
C TYR A 245 1.40 1.65 -2.62
N CYS A 246 1.48 0.34 -2.37
CA CYS A 246 2.64 -0.45 -2.77
C CYS A 246 2.55 -0.96 -4.21
N ARG A 247 1.41 -0.78 -4.88
CA ARG A 247 1.11 -1.47 -6.15
C ARG A 247 2.13 -1.14 -7.23
N TRP A 248 2.46 0.14 -7.39
CA TRP A 248 3.41 0.56 -8.42
C TRP A 248 4.79 -0.05 -8.18
N ALA A 249 5.38 0.18 -7.00
CA ALA A 249 6.72 -0.32 -6.69
C ALA A 249 6.81 -1.85 -6.74
N LEU A 250 5.87 -2.57 -6.12
CA LEU A 250 5.89 -4.03 -6.08
C LEU A 250 5.67 -4.65 -7.47
N THR A 251 4.80 -4.04 -8.29
CA THR A 251 4.60 -4.50 -9.69
C THR A 251 5.83 -4.22 -10.55
N SER A 252 6.56 -3.13 -10.31
CA SER A 252 7.85 -2.90 -10.99
C SER A 252 8.87 -3.98 -10.61
N ILE A 253 8.96 -4.35 -9.32
CA ILE A 253 9.85 -5.42 -8.85
C ILE A 253 9.48 -6.75 -9.49
N SER A 254 8.21 -7.13 -9.46
CA SER A 254 7.75 -8.40 -10.02
C SER A 254 8.01 -8.48 -11.53
N ASN A 255 7.76 -7.38 -12.25
CA ASN A 255 8.00 -7.30 -13.68
C ASN A 255 9.49 -7.38 -14.01
N PHE A 256 10.35 -6.72 -13.23
CA PHE A 256 11.80 -6.82 -13.43
C PHE A 256 12.28 -8.26 -13.27
N ILE A 257 11.84 -8.95 -12.20
CA ILE A 257 12.21 -10.35 -11.95
C ILE A 257 11.67 -11.25 -13.08
N CYS A 258 10.39 -11.14 -13.42
CA CYS A 258 9.78 -12.04 -14.41
C CYS A 258 10.30 -11.79 -15.85
N ARG A 259 10.49 -10.52 -16.23
CA ARG A 259 10.78 -10.13 -17.62
C ARG A 259 12.26 -9.96 -17.89
N ASP A 260 12.95 -9.20 -17.04
CA ASP A 260 14.33 -8.80 -17.32
C ASP A 260 15.32 -9.86 -16.82
N PHE A 261 15.04 -10.45 -15.65
CA PHE A 261 15.89 -11.48 -15.07
C PHE A 261 15.57 -12.89 -15.59
N LEU A 262 14.31 -13.33 -15.47
CA LEU A 262 13.90 -14.68 -15.88
C LEU A 262 13.51 -14.80 -17.36
N ARG A 263 13.30 -13.69 -18.07
CA ARG A 263 12.95 -13.64 -19.50
C ARG A 263 11.73 -14.50 -19.86
N LEU A 264 10.71 -14.51 -19.00
CA LEU A 264 9.51 -15.30 -19.24
C LEU A 264 8.73 -14.78 -20.46
N PRO A 265 8.15 -15.67 -21.29
CA PRO A 265 7.42 -15.28 -22.49
C PRO A 265 6.08 -14.61 -22.16
N ARG A 266 5.56 -13.81 -23.10
CA ARG A 266 4.31 -13.06 -22.97
C ARG A 266 3.36 -13.28 -24.14
N PRO A 267 2.07 -13.59 -23.88
CA PRO A 267 1.46 -13.89 -22.58
C PRO A 267 1.84 -15.29 -22.08
N SER A 268 2.09 -15.46 -20.77
CA SER A 268 2.31 -16.76 -20.14
C SER A 268 1.58 -16.88 -18.80
N ILE A 269 1.01 -18.06 -18.53
CA ILE A 269 0.37 -18.40 -17.26
C ILE A 269 1.38 -18.37 -16.11
N VAL A 270 2.58 -18.90 -16.36
CA VAL A 270 3.67 -18.92 -15.37
C VAL A 270 4.05 -17.48 -14.99
N GLU A 271 4.20 -16.62 -16.00
CA GLU A 271 4.51 -15.21 -15.78
C GLU A 271 3.41 -14.49 -14.98
N ARG A 272 2.14 -14.77 -15.29
CA ARG A 272 0.99 -14.18 -14.58
C ARG A 272 1.02 -14.53 -13.10
N TYR A 273 1.11 -15.81 -12.76
CA TYR A 273 1.05 -16.24 -11.36
C TYR A 273 2.33 -15.96 -10.59
N LEU A 274 3.49 -16.01 -11.24
CA LEU A 274 4.74 -15.60 -10.60
C LEU A 274 4.75 -14.10 -10.27
N ASN A 275 4.23 -13.24 -11.16
CA ASN A 275 4.06 -11.83 -10.84
C ASN A 275 3.17 -11.62 -9.61
N ILE A 276 2.04 -12.32 -9.53
CA ILE A 276 1.11 -12.25 -8.40
C ILE A 276 1.83 -12.70 -7.12
N ALA A 277 2.51 -13.83 -7.15
CA ALA A 277 3.26 -14.38 -6.02
C ALA A 277 4.34 -13.40 -5.52
N LEU A 278 5.11 -12.80 -6.42
CA LEU A 278 6.16 -11.84 -6.08
C LEU A 278 5.60 -10.54 -5.48
N VAL A 279 4.46 -10.05 -5.98
CA VAL A 279 3.81 -8.86 -5.40
C VAL A 279 3.33 -9.15 -3.97
N PHE A 280 2.68 -10.29 -3.74
CA PHE A 280 2.22 -10.68 -2.39
C PHE A 280 3.39 -10.97 -1.45
N LEU A 281 4.46 -11.60 -1.93
CA LEU A 281 5.69 -11.82 -1.17
C LEU A 281 6.35 -10.49 -0.77
N GLY A 282 6.46 -9.54 -1.71
CA GLY A 282 6.98 -8.21 -1.42
C GLY A 282 6.15 -7.46 -0.38
N SER A 283 4.81 -7.60 -0.43
CA SER A 283 3.92 -7.07 0.60
C SER A 283 4.16 -7.74 1.96
N ALA A 284 4.34 -9.07 1.98
CA ALA A 284 4.62 -9.81 3.21
C ALA A 284 5.92 -9.35 3.88
N ILE A 285 6.99 -9.14 3.11
CA ILE A 285 8.28 -8.66 3.61
C ILE A 285 8.13 -7.28 4.26
N VAL A 286 7.40 -6.38 3.62
CA VAL A 286 7.14 -5.03 4.17
C VAL A 286 6.40 -5.11 5.51
N HIS A 287 5.34 -5.92 5.57
CA HIS A 287 4.58 -6.10 6.81
C HIS A 287 5.40 -6.76 7.90
N MET A 288 6.16 -7.82 7.60
CA MET A 288 7.07 -8.47 8.56
C MET A 288 8.09 -7.50 9.15
N ALA A 289 8.64 -6.60 8.33
CA ALA A 289 9.55 -5.57 8.79
C ALA A 289 8.83 -4.59 9.75
N ILE A 290 7.65 -4.10 9.40
CA ILE A 290 6.89 -3.20 10.27
C ILE A 290 6.53 -3.92 11.59
N ASP A 291 6.01 -5.14 11.51
CA ASP A 291 5.57 -5.93 12.66
C ASP A 291 6.73 -6.19 13.63
N SER A 292 7.91 -6.58 13.11
CA SER A 292 9.10 -6.85 13.94
C SER A 292 9.58 -5.63 14.71
N PHE A 293 9.47 -4.43 14.14
CA PHE A 293 9.88 -3.19 14.80
C PHE A 293 8.78 -2.58 15.68
N CYS A 294 7.51 -2.90 15.44
CA CYS A 294 6.39 -2.48 16.28
C CYS A 294 6.23 -3.36 17.52
N TRP A 295 6.33 -4.67 17.36
CA TRP A 295 5.97 -5.67 18.39
C TRP A 295 7.15 -6.49 18.90
N GLY A 296 8.32 -6.34 18.28
CA GLY A 296 9.50 -7.17 18.55
C GLY A 296 9.59 -8.39 17.62
N PRO A 297 10.75 -9.06 17.59
CA PRO A 297 10.93 -10.26 16.78
C PRO A 297 9.99 -11.38 17.27
N PRO A 298 9.40 -12.17 16.36
CA PRO A 298 8.53 -13.27 16.77
C PRO A 298 9.30 -14.28 17.63
N MET A 299 8.73 -14.66 18.77
CA MET A 299 9.34 -15.63 19.70
C MET A 299 9.46 -17.04 19.12
N LYS A 300 8.77 -17.34 18.01
CA LYS A 300 8.81 -18.64 17.30
C LYS A 300 9.03 -18.41 15.81
N ALA A 301 9.68 -19.38 15.15
CA ALA A 301 9.97 -19.37 13.71
C ALA A 301 8.74 -19.38 12.77
N LYS A 302 7.52 -19.26 13.30
CA LYS A 302 6.30 -19.16 12.48
C LYS A 302 6.30 -17.80 11.80
N LEU A 303 6.05 -17.79 10.49
CA LEU A 303 5.87 -16.58 9.67
C LEU A 303 4.38 -16.43 9.30
N PRO A 304 3.50 -16.04 10.25
CA PRO A 304 2.06 -15.94 10.00
C PRO A 304 1.74 -14.96 8.88
N THR A 305 2.49 -13.85 8.79
CA THR A 305 2.38 -12.85 7.73
C THR A 305 2.63 -13.45 6.33
N LEU A 306 3.64 -14.32 6.20
CA LEU A 306 3.92 -14.99 4.93
C LEU A 306 2.80 -15.95 4.54
N SER A 307 2.28 -16.70 5.51
CA SER A 307 1.14 -17.61 5.29
C SER A 307 -0.12 -16.85 4.88
N PHE A 308 -0.39 -15.71 5.54
CA PHE A 308 -1.50 -14.82 5.21
C PHE A 308 -1.43 -14.34 3.75
N PHE A 309 -0.33 -13.71 3.34
CA PHE A 309 -0.20 -13.21 1.97
C PHE A 309 -0.09 -14.34 0.92
N GLY A 310 0.55 -15.46 1.26
CA GLY A 310 0.65 -16.63 0.39
C GLY A 310 -0.70 -17.27 0.11
N SER A 311 -1.62 -17.28 1.09
CA SER A 311 -2.97 -17.82 0.91
C SER A 311 -3.76 -17.14 -0.21
N PHE A 312 -3.58 -15.83 -0.42
CA PHE A 312 -4.26 -15.11 -1.51
C PHE A 312 -3.74 -15.51 -2.90
N VAL A 313 -2.48 -15.91 -3.02
CA VAL A 313 -1.94 -16.42 -4.29
C VAL A 313 -2.66 -17.69 -4.68
N VAL A 314 -2.78 -18.62 -3.72
CA VAL A 314 -3.50 -19.89 -3.89
C VAL A 314 -4.99 -19.61 -4.17
N GLY A 315 -5.62 -18.73 -3.39
CA GLY A 315 -7.02 -18.35 -3.57
C GLY A 315 -7.29 -17.74 -4.95
N ILE A 316 -6.40 -16.89 -5.47
CA ILE A 316 -6.55 -16.31 -6.82
C ILE A 316 -6.40 -17.37 -7.93
N ILE A 317 -5.49 -18.35 -7.76
CA ILE A 317 -5.37 -19.46 -8.71
C ILE A 317 -6.67 -20.28 -8.73
N MET A 318 -7.20 -20.63 -7.55
CA MET A 318 -8.47 -21.35 -7.42
C MET A 318 -9.64 -20.56 -8.04
N GLU A 319 -9.74 -19.27 -7.74
CA GLU A 319 -10.74 -18.37 -8.30
C GLU A 319 -10.68 -18.34 -9.84
N ASP A 320 -9.48 -18.16 -10.42
CA ASP A 320 -9.32 -18.15 -11.87
C ASP A 320 -9.69 -19.50 -12.50
N MET A 321 -9.38 -20.63 -11.83
CA MET A 321 -9.74 -21.98 -12.27
C MET A 321 -11.26 -22.18 -12.27
N ILE A 322 -11.94 -21.81 -11.18
CA ILE A 322 -13.40 -21.90 -11.07
C ILE A 322 -14.07 -21.04 -12.15
N GLN A 323 -13.62 -19.79 -12.33
CA GLN A 323 -14.16 -18.92 -13.37
C GLN A 323 -13.93 -19.48 -14.78
N ALA A 324 -12.78 -20.10 -15.03
CA ALA A 324 -12.50 -20.74 -16.31
C ALA A 324 -13.39 -21.98 -16.54
N LEU A 325 -13.63 -22.78 -15.50
CA LEU A 325 -14.53 -23.92 -15.57
C LEU A 325 -15.98 -23.48 -15.80
N CYS A 326 -16.46 -22.47 -15.06
CA CYS A 326 -17.81 -21.92 -15.25
C CYS A 326 -18.00 -21.43 -16.70
N ARG A 327 -17.06 -20.63 -17.24
CA ARG A 327 -17.12 -20.17 -18.65
C ARG A 327 -17.14 -21.32 -19.65
N ARG A 328 -16.47 -22.44 -19.37
CA ARG A 328 -16.52 -23.63 -20.24
C ARG A 328 -17.87 -24.34 -20.18
N ILE A 329 -18.53 -24.33 -19.03
CA ILE A 329 -19.82 -24.99 -18.81
C ILE A 329 -20.97 -24.13 -19.36
N THR A 330 -20.92 -22.81 -19.20
CA THR A 330 -22.01 -21.90 -19.57
C THR A 330 -21.99 -21.41 -21.02
N GLY A 331 -20.89 -21.64 -21.76
CA GLY A 331 -20.62 -20.99 -23.04
C GLY A 331 -20.27 -19.52 -22.87
#